data_AF-A0A6G6Y482-F1
#
_entry.id   AF-A0A6G6Y482-F1
#
_cell.length_a   1.000
_cell.length_b   1.000
_cell.length_c   1.000
_cell.angle_alpha   90.00
_cell.angle_beta   90.00
_cell.angle_gamma   90.00
#
_symmetry.space_group_name_H-M   'P 1'
#
loop_
_entity.id
_entity.type
_entity.pdbx_description
1 polymer ?
#
loop_
_entity_poly.entity_id
_entity_poly.type
_entity_poly.pdbx_seq_one_letter_code
_entity_poly.pdbx_strand_id
1 'polypeptide(L)'
;MADTLSPNTVWVEDPDTGEPLIVERDDEYVRIIREFHQNECQHIETEVRRIELSNGAIQVRDCCTFCGSGVGLAKPQKNKTWVNSLPWADPALVNSYQNRRNAEHNAALLALARKQYAERGRFTEAYTAYLKSDAWKAKRALVLKRCGGVCEGCGTAEATEAHHMTYDHLFNEFCSNCWGFAMIATNASPRKNGRVGASPTKVRTRIMASLKPKTFFDGPSPQR
;
A
#
# COMPACT_ATOMS: atom_id res chain seq x y z
N MET A 1 -0.33 2.60 -23.24
CA MET A 1 -0.29 1.46 -22.29
C MET A 1 -0.60 2.02 -20.92
N ALA A 2 -1.88 2.06 -20.53
CA ALA A 2 -2.29 2.59 -19.24
C ALA A 2 -2.26 1.47 -18.21
N ASP A 3 -1.36 1.60 -17.25
CA ASP A 3 -1.13 0.64 -16.19
C ASP A 3 -2.36 0.62 -15.27
N THR A 4 -3.14 -0.47 -15.37
CA THR A 4 -4.32 -0.70 -14.52
C THR A 4 -3.83 -1.19 -13.16
N LEU A 5 -3.32 -0.25 -12.36
CA LEU A 5 -3.05 -0.48 -10.95
C LEU A 5 -4.36 -0.71 -10.21
N SER A 6 -4.33 -1.63 -9.24
CA SER A 6 -5.44 -1.87 -8.33
C SER A 6 -5.78 -0.57 -7.58
N PRO A 7 -7.06 -0.23 -7.34
CA PRO A 7 -7.46 0.99 -6.61
C PRO A 7 -6.93 1.09 -5.16
N ASN A 8 -6.18 0.07 -4.71
CA ASN A 8 -5.69 -0.11 -3.35
C ASN A 8 -4.19 0.18 -3.19
N THR A 9 -3.53 0.85 -4.13
CA THR A 9 -2.10 1.21 -4.02
C THR A 9 -1.85 2.70 -4.18
N VAL A 10 -0.88 3.22 -3.44
CA VAL A 10 -0.37 4.59 -3.52
C VAL A 10 1.13 4.53 -3.84
N TRP A 11 1.62 5.50 -4.60
CA TRP A 11 3.05 5.64 -4.89
C TRP A 11 3.67 6.70 -4.01
N VAL A 12 4.86 6.42 -3.50
CA VAL A 12 5.67 7.34 -2.71
C VAL A 12 7.08 7.31 -3.28
N GLU A 13 7.64 8.47 -3.61
CA GLU A 13 9.04 8.56 -4.02
C GLU A 13 9.94 8.48 -2.79
N ASP A 14 10.93 7.59 -2.83
CA ASP A 14 11.96 7.53 -1.79
C ASP A 14 13.03 8.59 -2.08
N PRO A 15 13.21 9.61 -1.22
CA PRO A 15 14.16 10.68 -1.46
C PRO A 15 15.62 10.22 -1.39
N ASP A 16 15.92 9.10 -0.71
CA ASP A 16 17.29 8.61 -0.56
C ASP A 16 17.75 7.82 -1.80
N THR A 17 16.84 7.11 -2.47
CA THR A 17 17.16 6.27 -3.64
C THR A 17 16.65 6.83 -4.95
N GLY A 18 15.67 7.75 -4.92
CA GLY A 18 14.94 8.23 -6.10
C GLY A 18 13.99 7.19 -6.70
N GLU A 19 13.82 6.04 -6.06
CA GLU A 19 12.96 4.96 -6.57
C GLU A 19 11.51 5.14 -6.10
N PRO A 20 10.51 4.88 -6.96
CA PRO A 20 9.12 4.89 -6.57
C PRO A 20 8.78 3.62 -5.77
N LEU A 21 8.36 3.79 -4.52
CA LEU A 21 7.86 2.72 -3.67
C LEU A 21 6.34 2.63 -3.75
N ILE A 22 5.85 1.39 -3.80
CA ILE A 22 4.42 1.09 -3.70
C ILE A 22 4.04 0.92 -2.23
N VAL A 23 2.98 1.61 -1.82
CA VAL A 23 2.27 1.44 -0.55
C VAL A 23 0.95 0.75 -0.80
N GLU A 24 0.75 -0.41 -0.18
CA GLU A 24 -0.54 -1.11 -0.15
C GLU A 24 -1.44 -0.49 0.93
N ARG A 25 -2.72 -0.29 0.61
CA ARG A 25 -3.73 0.26 1.54
C ARG A 25 -4.26 -0.82 2.49
N ASP A 26 -3.39 -1.34 3.34
CA ASP A 26 -3.72 -2.31 4.40
C ASP A 26 -4.25 -1.63 5.68
N ASP A 27 -4.47 -2.41 6.75
CA ASP A 27 -4.95 -1.89 8.03
C ASP A 27 -3.98 -0.88 8.68
N GLU A 28 -2.68 -1.02 8.42
CA GLU A 28 -1.66 -0.11 8.93
C GLU A 28 -1.71 1.22 8.18
N TYR A 29 -1.85 1.20 6.86
CA TYR A 29 -2.14 2.41 6.07
C TYR A 29 -3.40 3.12 6.57
N VAL A 30 -4.51 2.38 6.74
CA VAL A 30 -5.78 2.95 7.20
C VAL A 30 -5.63 3.59 8.58
N ARG A 31 -4.88 2.94 9.48
CA ARG A 31 -4.58 3.48 10.81
C ARG A 31 -3.79 4.78 10.71
N ILE A 32 -2.70 4.81 9.94
CA ILE A 32 -1.85 5.99 9.74
C ILE A 32 -2.67 7.17 9.19
N ILE A 33 -3.49 6.94 8.16
CA ILE A 33 -4.34 7.99 7.58
C ILE A 33 -5.36 8.51 8.59
N ARG A 34 -5.96 7.62 9.38
CA ARG A 34 -6.91 8.02 10.43
C ARG A 34 -6.24 8.87 11.50
N GLU A 35 -5.10 8.43 12.02
CA GLU A 35 -4.32 9.18 13.03
C GLU A 35 -3.86 10.52 12.48
N PHE A 36 -3.47 10.58 11.21
CA PHE A 36 -3.16 11.83 10.53
C PHE A 36 -4.37 12.78 10.58
N HIS A 37 -5.55 12.36 10.11
CA HIS A 37 -6.76 13.22 10.11
C HIS A 37 -7.23 13.60 11.52
N GLN A 38 -7.06 12.75 12.52
CA GLN A 38 -7.41 13.09 13.92
C GLN A 38 -6.60 14.26 14.47
N ASN A 39 -5.39 14.48 13.95
CA ASN A 39 -4.51 15.58 14.34
C ASN A 39 -4.68 16.82 13.45
N GLU A 40 -5.78 16.94 12.71
CA GLU A 40 -6.11 18.16 12.00
C GLU A 40 -6.44 19.30 12.96
N CYS A 41 -6.14 20.53 12.53
CA CYS A 41 -6.46 21.73 13.28
C CYS A 41 -7.97 21.81 13.54
N GLN A 42 -8.35 21.88 14.80
CA GLN A 42 -9.75 21.99 15.23
C GLN A 42 -10.28 23.43 15.16
N HIS A 43 -9.44 24.38 14.75
CA HIS A 43 -9.77 25.80 14.62
C HIS A 43 -10.44 26.43 15.86
N ILE A 44 -9.95 26.07 17.05
CA ILE A 44 -10.53 26.53 18.33
C ILE A 44 -10.45 28.05 18.46
N GLU A 45 -9.30 28.63 18.11
CA GLU A 45 -9.07 30.07 18.17
C GLU A 45 -9.14 30.68 16.77
N THR A 46 -10.01 31.68 16.61
CA THR A 46 -10.24 32.38 15.35
C THR A 46 -10.35 33.88 15.55
N GLU A 47 -9.96 34.63 14.53
CA GLU A 47 -10.07 36.09 14.47
C GLU A 47 -10.69 36.52 13.13
N VAL A 48 -11.45 37.61 13.13
CA VAL A 48 -12.02 38.13 11.89
C VAL A 48 -10.93 38.79 11.06
N ARG A 49 -10.69 38.28 9.85
CA ARG A 49 -9.69 38.83 8.92
C ARG A 49 -10.28 39.04 7.53
N ARG A 50 -9.68 39.95 6.77
CA ARG A 50 -9.93 40.12 5.34
C ARG A 50 -8.98 39.23 4.54
N ILE A 51 -9.53 38.52 3.55
CA ILE A 51 -8.84 37.59 2.67
C ILE A 51 -8.98 38.14 1.24
N GLU A 52 -7.89 38.19 0.50
CA GLU A 52 -7.90 38.48 -0.92
C GLU A 52 -8.10 37.18 -1.72
N LEU A 53 -9.11 37.14 -2.59
CA LEU A 53 -9.38 36.02 -3.48
C LEU A 53 -8.54 36.14 -4.76
N SER A 54 -8.44 35.04 -5.52
CA SER A 54 -7.69 35.00 -6.79
C SER A 54 -8.19 35.99 -7.85
N ASN A 55 -9.44 36.44 -7.76
CA ASN A 55 -10.01 37.46 -8.64
C ASN A 55 -9.84 38.90 -8.11
N GLY A 56 -9.04 39.11 -7.06
CA GLY A 56 -8.85 40.40 -6.39
C GLY A 56 -10.03 40.85 -5.51
N ALA A 57 -11.10 40.06 -5.41
CA ALA A 57 -12.21 40.37 -4.52
C ALA A 57 -11.81 40.12 -3.06
N ILE A 58 -12.31 40.98 -2.16
CA ILE A 58 -12.06 40.85 -0.72
C ILE A 58 -13.20 40.05 -0.09
N GLN A 59 -12.85 39.03 0.70
CA GLN A 59 -13.77 38.30 1.56
C GLN A 59 -13.42 38.55 3.02
N VAL A 60 -14.43 38.63 3.90
CA VAL A 60 -14.21 38.69 5.35
C VAL A 60 -14.66 37.38 5.97
N ARG A 61 -13.78 36.73 6.74
CA ARG A 61 -14.05 35.44 7.41
C ARG A 61 -13.39 35.39 8.78
N ASP A 62 -13.90 34.50 9.63
CA ASP A 62 -13.14 34.05 10.80
C ASP A 62 -11.97 33.22 10.28
N CYS A 63 -10.75 33.57 10.66
CA CYS A 63 -9.54 32.86 10.27
C CYS A 63 -8.89 32.26 11.51
N CYS A 64 -8.50 31.00 11.45
CA CYS A 64 -7.82 30.36 12.57
C CYS A 64 -6.47 31.03 12.83
N THR A 65 -6.20 31.35 14.10
CA THR A 65 -4.94 31.97 14.53
C THR A 65 -3.74 31.03 14.42
N PHE A 66 -3.98 29.72 14.39
CA PHE A 66 -2.93 28.68 14.32
C PHE A 66 -2.61 28.23 12.89
N CYS A 67 -3.61 27.90 12.08
CA CYS A 67 -3.38 27.39 10.72
C CYS A 67 -3.67 28.41 9.62
N GLY A 68 -4.19 29.60 9.97
CA GLY A 68 -4.52 30.66 9.03
C GLY A 68 -5.75 30.41 8.16
N SER A 69 -6.35 29.22 8.21
CA SER A 69 -7.48 28.87 7.34
C SER A 69 -8.74 29.67 7.67
N GLY A 70 -9.47 30.08 6.63
CA GLY A 70 -10.78 30.69 6.78
C GLY A 70 -11.84 29.66 7.16
N VAL A 71 -12.52 29.87 8.27
CA VAL A 71 -13.53 28.98 8.87
C VAL A 71 -14.92 29.58 8.68
N GLY A 72 -15.90 28.71 8.43
CA GLY A 72 -17.30 29.12 8.34
C GLY A 72 -17.67 29.96 7.11
N LEU A 73 -18.79 30.68 7.23
CA LEU A 73 -19.37 31.47 6.13
C LEU A 73 -18.73 32.87 6.02
N ALA A 74 -18.86 33.47 4.84
CA ALA A 74 -18.45 34.84 4.62
C ALA A 74 -19.26 35.80 5.50
N LYS A 75 -18.62 36.77 6.14
CA LYS A 75 -19.30 37.82 6.89
C LYS A 75 -19.79 38.94 5.96
N PRO A 76 -20.93 39.59 6.27
CA PRO A 76 -21.48 40.66 5.46
C PRO A 76 -20.56 41.89 5.43
N GLN A 77 -20.39 42.49 4.26
CA GLN A 77 -19.44 43.60 4.03
C GLN A 77 -20.12 44.95 3.79
N LYS A 78 -21.30 45.16 4.40
CA LYS A 78 -22.09 46.39 4.22
C LYS A 78 -21.37 47.63 4.76
N ASN A 79 -20.66 47.48 5.87
CA ASN A 79 -19.87 48.56 6.49
C ASN A 79 -18.41 48.50 6.01
N LYS A 80 -18.04 49.37 5.06
CA LYS A 80 -16.68 49.42 4.50
C LYS A 80 -15.63 49.91 5.51
N THR A 81 -15.99 50.81 6.42
CA THR A 81 -15.07 51.30 7.48
C THR A 81 -14.64 50.15 8.39
N TRP A 82 -15.60 49.32 8.81
CA TRP A 82 -15.30 48.12 9.60
C TRP A 82 -14.43 47.14 8.81
N VAL A 83 -14.78 46.82 7.55
CA VAL A 83 -13.98 45.90 6.71
C VAL A 83 -12.54 46.37 6.56
N ASN A 84 -12.32 47.66 6.36
CA ASN A 84 -10.98 48.24 6.19
C ASN A 84 -10.16 48.27 7.49
N SER A 85 -10.82 48.26 8.65
CA SER A 85 -10.14 48.17 9.95
C SER A 85 -9.66 46.77 10.31
N LEU A 86 -10.12 45.73 9.59
CA LEU A 86 -9.74 44.35 9.90
C LEU A 86 -8.31 44.03 9.41
N PRO A 87 -7.56 43.21 10.15
CA PRO A 87 -6.26 42.73 9.70
C PRO A 87 -6.41 41.82 8.47
N TRP A 88 -5.38 41.79 7.63
CA TRP A 88 -5.30 40.82 6.53
C TRP A 88 -5.02 39.42 7.07
N ALA A 89 -5.62 38.42 6.44
CA ALA A 89 -5.22 37.04 6.64
C ALA A 89 -3.78 36.86 6.16
N ASP A 90 -3.03 35.99 6.85
CA ASP A 90 -1.64 35.70 6.52
C ASP A 90 -1.58 34.43 5.66
N PRO A 91 -1.33 34.53 4.33
CA PRO A 91 -1.22 33.36 3.48
C PRO A 91 0.01 32.51 3.81
N ALA A 92 1.06 33.12 4.38
CA ALA A 92 2.27 32.39 4.76
C ALA A 92 1.98 31.43 5.92
N LEU A 93 1.09 31.80 6.85
CA LEU A 93 0.65 30.91 7.93
C LEU A 93 -0.06 29.67 7.36
N VAL A 94 -0.98 29.84 6.41
CA VAL A 94 -1.67 28.73 5.73
C VAL A 94 -0.68 27.80 5.04
N ASN A 95 0.23 28.38 4.24
CA ASN A 95 1.24 27.63 3.50
C ASN A 95 2.18 26.88 4.45
N SER A 96 2.62 27.52 5.54
CA SER A 96 3.50 26.88 6.53
C SER A 96 2.84 25.69 7.22
N TYR A 97 1.56 25.83 7.59
CA TYR A 97 0.78 24.74 8.18
C TYR A 97 0.60 23.59 7.17
N GLN A 98 0.20 23.88 5.93
CA GLN A 98 0.02 22.87 4.89
C GLN A 98 1.34 22.16 4.58
N ASN A 99 2.43 22.89 4.43
CA ASN A 99 3.75 22.30 4.18
C ASN A 99 4.18 21.37 5.31
N ARG A 100 4.00 21.78 6.57
CA ARG A 100 4.29 20.94 7.73
C ARG A 100 3.43 19.68 7.74
N ARG A 101 2.12 19.80 7.51
CA ARG A 101 1.19 18.67 7.47
C ARG A 101 1.48 17.71 6.32
N ASN A 102 1.81 18.23 5.13
CA ASN A 102 2.20 17.43 3.99
C ASN A 102 3.52 16.69 4.27
N ALA A 103 4.48 17.35 4.92
CA ALA A 103 5.73 16.70 5.33
C ALA A 103 5.49 15.58 6.35
N GLU A 104 4.66 15.81 7.37
CA GLU A 104 4.24 14.79 8.35
C GLU A 104 3.58 13.58 7.66
N HIS A 105 2.62 13.83 6.76
CA HIS A 105 1.92 12.79 6.00
C HIS A 105 2.88 11.98 5.11
N ASN A 106 3.73 12.68 4.34
CA ASN A 106 4.66 12.04 3.42
C ASN A 106 5.72 11.22 4.17
N ALA A 107 6.20 11.71 5.32
CA ALA A 107 7.12 10.96 6.16
C ALA A 107 6.48 9.66 6.70
N ALA A 108 5.23 9.72 7.16
CA ALA A 108 4.52 8.52 7.63
C ALA A 108 4.29 7.50 6.50
N LEU A 109 3.90 7.97 5.30
CA LEU A 109 3.72 7.10 4.14
C LEU A 109 5.05 6.50 3.65
N LEU A 110 6.13 7.27 3.63
CA LEU A 110 7.45 6.77 3.25
C LEU A 110 7.95 5.70 4.22
N ALA A 111 7.75 5.90 5.53
CA ALA A 111 8.10 4.91 6.54
C ALA A 111 7.36 3.59 6.32
N LEU A 112 6.05 3.65 6.05
CA LEU A 112 5.25 2.47 5.70
C LEU A 112 5.72 1.83 4.39
N ALA A 113 6.01 2.62 3.36
CA ALA A 113 6.48 2.15 2.06
C ALA A 113 7.77 1.33 2.21
N ARG A 114 8.74 1.85 2.96
CA ARG A 114 10.02 1.19 3.24
C ARG A 114 9.82 -0.12 4.01
N LYS A 115 8.94 -0.12 5.02
CA LYS A 115 8.60 -1.32 5.78
C LYS A 115 8.00 -2.41 4.87
N GLN A 116 6.95 -2.08 4.12
CA GLN A 116 6.31 -3.01 3.19
C GLN A 116 7.27 -3.47 2.08
N TYR A 117 8.18 -2.61 1.61
CA TYR A 117 9.21 -2.97 0.65
C TYR A 117 10.21 -3.98 1.24
N ALA A 118 10.72 -3.73 2.45
CA ALA A 118 11.62 -4.64 3.13
C ALA A 118 10.98 -6.02 3.41
N GLU A 119 9.71 -6.04 3.84
CA GLU A 119 8.96 -7.28 4.05
C GLU A 119 8.75 -8.06 2.74
N ARG A 120 8.47 -7.38 1.62
CA ARG A 120 8.44 -7.97 0.27
C ARG A 120 9.78 -8.55 -0.16
N GLY A 121 10.88 -7.85 0.13
CA GLY A 121 12.23 -8.34 -0.10
C GLY A 121 12.48 -9.65 0.64
N ARG A 122 12.23 -9.66 1.96
CA ARG A 122 12.41 -10.84 2.82
C ARG A 122 11.58 -12.04 2.38
N PHE A 123 10.31 -11.84 2.03
CA PHE A 123 9.48 -12.92 1.49
C PHE A 123 10.05 -13.47 0.18
N THR A 124 10.47 -12.59 -0.74
CA THR A 124 11.05 -12.99 -2.03
C THR A 124 12.32 -13.82 -1.84
N GLU A 125 13.20 -13.40 -0.94
CA GLU A 125 14.42 -14.11 -0.59
C GLU A 125 14.14 -15.48 0.02
N ALA A 126 13.30 -15.54 1.07
CA ALA A 126 12.94 -16.78 1.75
C ALA A 126 12.24 -17.77 0.80
N TYR A 127 11.32 -17.29 -0.04
CA TYR A 127 10.63 -18.10 -1.03
C TYR A 127 11.59 -18.63 -2.10
N THR A 128 12.50 -17.78 -2.60
CA THR A 128 13.51 -18.20 -3.58
C THR A 128 14.45 -19.26 -2.99
N ALA A 129 14.86 -19.10 -1.73
CA ALA A 129 15.67 -20.08 -1.03
C ALA A 129 14.92 -21.41 -0.85
N TYR A 130 13.64 -21.33 -0.46
CA TYR A 130 12.78 -22.51 -0.33
C TYR A 130 12.62 -23.27 -1.65
N LEU A 131 12.37 -22.59 -2.77
CA LEU A 131 12.28 -23.22 -4.09
C LEU A 131 13.58 -23.89 -4.55
N LYS A 132 14.73 -23.52 -3.98
CA LYS A 132 16.03 -24.15 -4.25
C LYS A 132 16.35 -25.30 -3.27
N SER A 133 15.59 -25.43 -2.18
CA SER A 133 15.84 -26.40 -1.12
C SER A 133 15.54 -27.85 -1.56
N ASP A 134 16.22 -28.81 -0.93
CA ASP A 134 15.98 -30.23 -1.20
C ASP A 134 14.60 -30.70 -0.73
N ALA A 135 14.07 -30.07 0.32
CA ALA A 135 12.70 -30.31 0.78
C ALA A 135 11.68 -29.98 -0.32
N TRP A 136 11.84 -28.85 -1.02
CA TRP A 136 10.97 -28.50 -2.14
C TRP A 136 11.18 -29.43 -3.34
N LYS A 137 12.43 -29.79 -3.68
CA LYS A 137 12.71 -30.76 -4.75
C LYS A 137 12.03 -32.10 -4.50
N ALA A 138 12.09 -32.59 -3.25
CA ALA A 138 11.43 -33.83 -2.84
C ALA A 138 9.90 -33.73 -2.97
N LYS A 139 9.29 -32.65 -2.46
CA LYS A 139 7.86 -32.38 -2.61
C LYS A 139 7.46 -32.32 -4.09
N ARG A 140 8.18 -31.55 -4.91
CA ARG A 140 7.94 -31.42 -6.36
C ARG A 140 7.99 -32.78 -7.06
N ALA A 141 8.94 -33.64 -6.71
CA ALA A 141 9.04 -34.99 -7.28
C ALA A 141 7.83 -35.86 -6.92
N LEU A 142 7.31 -35.76 -5.69
CA LEU A 142 6.10 -36.49 -5.27
C LEU A 142 4.85 -36.01 -6.01
N VAL A 143 4.70 -34.69 -6.21
CA VAL A 143 3.57 -34.12 -6.96
C VAL A 143 3.64 -34.53 -8.44
N LEU A 144 4.82 -34.51 -9.07
CA LEU A 144 5.04 -35.02 -10.44
C LEU A 144 4.69 -36.51 -10.56
N LYS A 145 5.09 -37.31 -9.58
CA LYS A 145 4.78 -38.74 -9.55
C LYS A 145 3.27 -38.98 -9.44
N ARG A 146 2.55 -38.18 -8.64
CA ARG A 146 1.10 -38.27 -8.49
C ARG A 146 0.37 -38.07 -9.81
N CYS A 147 0.72 -37.03 -10.56
CA CYS A 147 0.04 -36.72 -11.81
C CYS A 147 0.50 -37.59 -13.00
N GLY A 148 1.36 -38.59 -12.75
CA GLY A 148 1.89 -39.48 -13.80
C GLY A 148 2.70 -38.74 -14.87
N GLY A 149 3.26 -37.57 -14.52
CA GLY A 149 3.93 -36.69 -15.50
C GLY A 149 2.98 -35.96 -16.46
N VAL A 150 1.67 -36.01 -16.26
CA VAL A 150 0.68 -35.31 -17.09
C VAL A 150 0.21 -34.04 -16.40
N CYS A 151 0.05 -32.95 -17.16
CA CYS A 151 -0.45 -31.66 -16.72
C CYS A 151 -1.88 -31.79 -16.21
N GLU A 152 -2.15 -31.35 -14.97
CA GLU A 152 -3.47 -31.40 -14.34
C GLU A 152 -4.41 -30.31 -14.85
N GLY A 153 -3.88 -29.26 -15.49
CA GLY A 153 -4.68 -28.20 -16.10
C GLY A 153 -5.26 -28.56 -17.47
N CYS A 154 -4.45 -29.17 -18.35
CA CYS A 154 -4.87 -29.51 -19.72
C CYS A 154 -5.12 -31.01 -19.95
N GLY A 155 -4.63 -31.89 -19.07
CA GLY A 155 -4.82 -33.34 -19.14
C GLY A 155 -4.05 -34.06 -20.26
N THR A 156 -3.25 -33.36 -21.06
CA THR A 156 -2.64 -33.93 -22.29
C THR A 156 -1.15 -33.66 -22.45
N ALA A 157 -0.64 -32.56 -21.90
CA ALA A 157 0.78 -32.19 -22.03
C ALA A 157 1.60 -32.71 -20.84
N GLU A 158 2.92 -32.82 -21.01
CA GLU A 158 3.84 -33.17 -19.94
C GLU A 158 3.87 -32.08 -18.84
N ALA A 159 3.78 -32.51 -17.59
CA ALA A 159 3.89 -31.63 -16.42
C ALA A 159 5.36 -31.25 -16.17
N THR A 160 5.68 -29.96 -16.34
CA THR A 160 7.06 -29.46 -16.14
C THR A 160 7.20 -28.60 -14.89
N GLU A 161 6.12 -28.02 -14.38
CA GLU A 161 6.15 -27.09 -13.26
C GLU A 161 5.08 -27.40 -12.21
N ALA A 162 5.45 -27.22 -10.93
CA ALA A 162 4.54 -27.30 -9.79
C ALA A 162 4.20 -25.88 -9.33
N HIS A 163 2.93 -25.54 -9.36
CA HIS A 163 2.43 -24.24 -8.88
C HIS A 163 1.63 -24.44 -7.61
N HIS A 164 1.91 -23.64 -6.56
CA HIS A 164 1.03 -23.56 -5.39
C HIS A 164 -0.35 -23.06 -5.83
N MET A 165 -1.41 -23.80 -5.55
CA MET A 165 -2.79 -23.37 -5.73
C MET A 165 -3.20 -22.35 -4.67
N THR A 166 -2.69 -22.53 -3.45
CA THR A 166 -2.86 -21.64 -2.31
C THR A 166 -1.52 -21.51 -1.58
N TYR A 167 -1.24 -20.34 -1.01
CA TYR A 167 -0.02 -20.08 -0.24
C TYR A 167 -0.21 -20.26 1.28
N ASP A 168 -1.39 -20.70 1.73
CA ASP A 168 -1.79 -20.76 3.16
C ASP A 168 -0.91 -21.66 4.04
N HIS A 169 -0.29 -22.67 3.44
CA HIS A 169 0.63 -23.61 4.11
C HIS A 169 2.05 -23.53 3.57
N LEU A 170 2.43 -22.42 2.93
CA LEU A 170 3.77 -22.22 2.41
C LEU A 170 4.83 -22.50 3.50
N PHE A 171 5.86 -23.26 3.15
CA PHE A 171 6.92 -23.77 4.04
C PHE A 171 6.53 -24.91 4.98
N ASN A 172 5.24 -25.15 5.23
CA ASN A 172 4.74 -26.26 6.06
C ASN A 172 3.71 -27.13 5.32
N GLU A 173 4.01 -27.44 4.07
CA GLU A 173 3.13 -28.26 3.23
C GLU A 173 3.19 -29.72 3.69
N PHE A 174 2.05 -30.24 4.15
CA PHE A 174 1.88 -31.64 4.49
C PHE A 174 1.91 -32.52 3.24
N CYS A 175 2.54 -33.69 3.34
CA CYS A 175 2.66 -34.67 2.24
C CYS A 175 1.29 -35.22 1.78
N SER A 176 0.30 -35.28 2.67
CA SER A 176 -1.10 -35.61 2.32
C SER A 176 -1.81 -34.48 1.55
N ASN A 177 -1.26 -33.27 1.59
CA ASN A 177 -1.85 -32.05 1.04
C ASN A 177 -1.26 -31.67 -0.33
N CYS A 178 -0.73 -32.63 -1.09
CA CYS A 178 -0.34 -32.43 -2.49
C CYS A 178 -1.48 -31.77 -3.31
N TRP A 179 -2.74 -31.86 -2.87
CA TRP A 179 -3.91 -31.16 -3.42
C TRP A 179 -3.77 -29.62 -3.48
N GLY A 180 -2.86 -29.03 -2.70
CA GLY A 180 -2.52 -27.62 -2.76
C GLY A 180 -1.60 -27.23 -3.93
N PHE A 181 -1.28 -28.17 -4.83
CA PHE A 181 -0.42 -27.96 -5.99
C PHE A 181 -1.10 -28.41 -7.27
N ALA A 182 -1.01 -27.56 -8.29
CA ALA A 182 -1.38 -27.89 -9.66
C ALA A 182 -0.12 -28.04 -10.51
N MET A 183 0.00 -29.17 -11.20
CA MET A 183 1.06 -29.39 -12.18
C MET A 183 0.63 -28.87 -13.54
N ILE A 184 1.43 -27.98 -14.10
CA ILE A 184 1.10 -27.30 -15.35
C ILE A 184 2.26 -27.49 -16.33
N ALA A 185 1.96 -27.75 -17.60
CA ALA A 185 2.95 -27.71 -18.66
C ALA A 185 3.42 -26.27 -18.88
N THR A 186 4.66 -26.07 -19.31
CA THR A 186 5.24 -24.72 -19.54
C THR A 186 4.38 -23.84 -20.47
N ASN A 187 3.61 -24.45 -21.37
CA ASN A 187 2.69 -23.78 -22.31
C ASN A 187 1.19 -23.87 -21.92
N ALA A 188 0.87 -24.49 -20.78
CA ALA A 188 -0.49 -24.63 -20.26
C ALA A 188 -0.81 -23.62 -19.14
N SER A 189 -0.07 -22.51 -19.06
CA SER A 189 -0.44 -21.35 -18.23
C SER A 189 -1.94 -21.08 -18.42
N PRO A 190 -2.72 -20.96 -17.34
CA PRO A 190 -4.16 -20.85 -17.46
C PRO A 190 -4.46 -19.67 -18.37
N ARG A 191 -5.04 -19.96 -19.55
CA ARG A 191 -5.72 -18.95 -20.36
C ARG A 191 -6.80 -18.39 -19.46
N LYS A 192 -6.49 -17.30 -18.74
CA LYS A 192 -7.52 -16.39 -18.24
C LYS A 192 -8.30 -16.00 -19.48
N ASN A 193 -9.57 -16.40 -19.52
CA ASN A 193 -10.47 -16.05 -20.61
C ASN A 193 -10.29 -14.57 -20.98
N GLY A 194 -9.81 -14.34 -22.20
CA GLY A 194 -9.88 -13.10 -22.97
C GLY A 194 -9.40 -11.81 -22.31
N ARG A 195 -8.09 -11.53 -22.35
CA ARG A 195 -7.51 -10.25 -22.83
C ARG A 195 -5.97 -10.31 -22.78
N VAL A 196 -5.36 -9.86 -23.87
CA VAL A 196 -3.93 -9.93 -24.18
C VAL A 196 -3.11 -9.08 -23.21
N GLY A 197 -2.02 -9.65 -22.69
CA GLY A 197 -0.91 -8.90 -22.07
C GLY A 197 -0.97 -8.74 -20.54
N ALA A 198 -0.41 -9.70 -19.80
CA ALA A 198 0.03 -9.48 -18.42
C ALA A 198 1.43 -10.05 -18.24
N SER A 199 2.40 -9.14 -18.15
CA SER A 199 3.80 -9.39 -17.78
C SER A 199 3.91 -10.11 -16.42
N PRO A 200 4.98 -10.89 -16.16
CA PRO A 200 5.24 -11.61 -14.91
C PRO A 200 5.17 -10.76 -13.62
N THR A 201 5.16 -9.44 -13.74
CA THR A 201 5.08 -8.48 -12.63
C THR A 201 3.78 -8.58 -11.81
N LYS A 202 2.67 -9.08 -12.38
CA LYS A 202 1.33 -9.00 -11.74
C LYS A 202 1.02 -10.09 -10.69
N VAL A 203 1.89 -11.07 -10.47
CA VAL A 203 1.72 -12.09 -9.40
C VAL A 203 2.18 -11.56 -8.03
N ARG A 204 3.05 -10.53 -8.00
CA ARG A 204 3.67 -10.02 -6.76
C ARG A 204 2.72 -9.30 -5.80
N THR A 205 1.68 -8.62 -6.30
CA THR A 205 0.84 -7.72 -5.48
C THR A 205 -0.33 -8.42 -4.77
N ARG A 206 -0.63 -9.68 -5.08
CA ARG A 206 -1.80 -10.39 -4.50
C ARG A 206 -1.45 -11.38 -3.40
N ILE A 207 -0.17 -11.75 -3.27
CA ILE A 207 0.30 -12.73 -2.28
C ILE A 207 0.38 -12.11 -0.87
N MET A 208 0.66 -10.81 -0.77
CA MET A 208 0.81 -10.13 0.53
C MET A 208 -0.51 -9.89 1.27
N ALA A 209 -1.61 -9.67 0.55
CA ALA A 209 -2.91 -9.35 1.18
C ALA A 209 -3.56 -10.54 1.94
N SER A 210 -3.13 -11.79 1.71
CA SER A 210 -3.71 -12.98 2.36
C SER A 210 -2.86 -13.57 3.50
N LEU A 211 -1.61 -13.12 3.65
CA LEU A 211 -0.73 -13.59 4.72
C LEU A 211 -0.88 -12.68 5.94
N LYS A 212 -1.78 -13.02 6.86
CA LYS A 212 -1.80 -12.38 8.19
C LYS A 212 -0.42 -12.58 8.84
N PRO A 213 0.23 -11.53 9.39
CA PRO A 213 1.50 -11.68 10.06
C PRO A 213 1.30 -12.53 11.33
N LYS A 214 1.70 -13.80 11.28
CA LYS A 214 1.97 -14.56 12.50
C LYS A 214 3.33 -14.09 13.00
N THR A 215 3.33 -13.58 14.22
CA THR A 215 4.52 -13.22 15.00
C THR A 215 5.54 -14.35 14.91
N PHE A 216 6.64 -14.08 14.20
CA PHE A 216 7.76 -14.99 14.08
C PHE A 216 8.73 -14.63 15.19
N PHE A 217 8.62 -15.26 16.37
CA PHE A 217 9.68 -15.49 17.37
C PHE A 217 9.07 -16.14 18.62
N ASP A 218 9.42 -17.41 18.86
CA ASP A 218 9.82 -17.98 20.15
C ASP A 218 10.16 -19.46 19.94
N GLY A 219 11.44 -19.74 19.71
CA GLY A 219 11.97 -21.10 19.71
C GLY A 219 12.05 -21.64 21.14
N PRO A 220 11.87 -22.96 21.35
CA PRO A 220 11.90 -23.53 22.69
C PRO A 220 13.32 -23.49 23.29
N SER A 221 13.39 -23.02 24.53
CA SER A 221 14.57 -23.07 25.38
C SER A 221 15.02 -24.52 25.62
N PRO A 222 16.33 -24.84 25.63
CA PRO A 222 16.80 -26.20 25.83
C PRO A 222 16.71 -26.56 27.32
N GLN A 223 15.85 -27.53 27.65
CA GLN A 223 15.84 -28.14 28.98
C GLN A 223 17.04 -29.11 29.10
N ARG A 224 17.82 -28.91 30.17
CA ARG A 224 18.73 -29.92 30.75
C ARG A 224 17.96 -30.76 31.75
#